data_AF-A0A954G0V3-F1
#
_entry.id   AF-A0A954G0V3-F1
#
_cell.length_a   1.000
_cell.length_b   1.000
_cell.length_c   1.000
_cell.angle_alpha   90.00
_cell.angle_beta   90.00
_cell.angle_gamma   90.00
#
_symmetry.space_group_name_H-M   'P 1'
#
loop_
_entity.id
_entity.type
_entity.pdbx_description
1 polymer ?
#
loop_
_entity_poly.entity_id
_entity_poly.type
_entity_poly.pdbx_seq_one_letter_code
_entity_poly.pdbx_strand_id
1 'polypeptide(L)'
;GFKYIAETMDEEGPDKFVFGTEESLGYLAGEYCRDKDAAIAALWVSELAAELKSEGKTLLNRLDELYIEHGYHLEGQVSKTCKGSSGNEQIKQLMKAFRQTPPQKMGNLTFTLVRDYQNLEIRALPENSPSETFSKPQGNVLMFEAQGAGSPLTVQLGVRPSGTEPKIKFYYFAQAEVTDPARLAETKSGALSTIEGFKQALMDWIDQTLETS
;
A
#
# COMPACT_ATOMS: atom_id res chain seq x y z
N GLY A 1 9.59 -4.09 7.33
CA GLY A 1 10.01 -4.48 8.68
C GLY A 1 11.08 -3.50 9.09
N PHE A 2 10.96 -2.88 10.26
CA PHE A 2 11.80 -1.75 10.69
C PHE A 2 13.31 -1.97 10.60
N LYS A 3 13.76 -3.24 10.67
CA LYS A 3 15.17 -3.61 10.44
C LYS A 3 15.79 -3.01 9.18
N TYR A 4 15.04 -2.83 8.08
CA TYR A 4 15.59 -2.26 6.85
C TYR A 4 15.83 -0.75 6.97
N ILE A 5 15.02 -0.05 7.77
CA ILE A 5 15.24 1.36 8.10
C ILE A 5 16.49 1.46 8.98
N ALA A 6 16.61 0.60 9.99
CA ALA A 6 17.79 0.52 10.85
C ALA A 6 19.08 0.20 10.07
N GLU A 7 19.03 -0.76 9.13
CA GLU A 7 20.14 -1.08 8.23
C GLU A 7 20.54 0.17 7.41
N THR A 8 19.60 0.90 6.82
CA THR A 8 19.89 2.16 6.11
C THR A 8 20.46 3.23 7.03
N MET A 9 19.99 3.35 8.28
CA MET A 9 20.56 4.28 9.25
C MET A 9 22.02 3.97 9.55
N ASP A 10 22.37 2.70 9.71
CA ASP A 10 23.73 2.28 10.01
C ASP A 10 24.66 2.36 8.78
N GLU A 11 24.13 2.11 7.57
CA GLU A 11 24.87 2.21 6.31
C GLU A 11 25.15 3.66 5.90
N GLU A 12 24.16 4.54 6.00
CA GLU A 12 24.27 5.93 5.52
C GLU A 12 24.80 6.91 6.58
N GLY A 13 24.73 6.53 7.86
CA GLY A 13 25.11 7.37 9.00
C GLY A 13 23.88 7.81 9.81
N PRO A 14 23.82 7.50 11.12
CA PRO A 14 22.68 7.88 11.97
C PRO A 14 22.43 9.40 12.05
N ASP A 15 23.49 10.19 11.91
CA ASP A 15 23.45 11.66 11.89
C ASP A 15 22.70 12.24 10.69
N LYS A 16 22.51 11.44 9.63
CA LYS A 16 21.68 11.80 8.47
C LYS A 16 20.23 11.37 8.60
N PHE A 17 19.88 10.62 9.64
CA PHE A 17 18.53 10.08 9.80
C PHE A 17 17.57 11.16 10.30
N VAL A 18 16.55 11.46 9.49
CA VAL A 18 15.52 12.45 9.83
C VAL A 18 14.30 11.75 10.45
N PHE A 19 13.80 10.72 9.78
CA PHE A 19 12.53 10.08 10.11
C PHE A 19 12.38 8.72 9.42
N GLY A 20 11.70 7.79 10.06
CA GLY A 20 11.35 6.49 9.50
C GLY A 20 9.97 6.05 9.95
N THR A 21 9.20 5.45 9.04
CA THR A 21 7.85 4.97 9.36
C THR A 21 7.49 3.68 8.62
N GLU A 22 6.53 2.94 9.18
CA GLU A 22 5.87 1.80 8.57
C GLU A 22 4.35 1.94 8.72
N GLU A 23 3.59 1.40 7.76
CA GLU A 23 2.13 1.40 7.73
C GLU A 23 1.50 0.77 9.00
N SER A 24 2.26 -0.09 9.66
CA SER A 24 1.92 -0.74 10.94
C SER A 24 2.02 0.18 12.17
N LEU A 25 1.87 1.50 11.99
CA LEU A 25 2.03 2.53 13.03
C LEU A 25 3.42 2.51 13.69
N GLY A 26 4.44 2.11 12.94
CA GLY A 26 5.83 2.20 13.39
C GLY A 26 6.40 3.55 13.03
N TYR A 27 7.02 4.23 13.99
CA TYR A 27 7.62 5.54 13.79
C TYR A 27 8.94 5.62 14.54
N LEU A 28 9.90 6.34 13.98
CA LEU A 28 11.07 6.80 14.68
C LEU A 28 11.44 8.19 14.18
N ALA A 29 11.79 9.03 15.14
CA ALA A 29 12.12 10.42 14.96
C ALA A 29 13.34 10.71 15.84
N GLY A 30 14.53 10.56 15.26
CA GLY A 30 15.80 10.68 15.95
C GLY A 30 16.71 9.46 15.80
N GLU A 31 17.97 9.63 16.20
CA GLU A 31 19.08 8.71 15.93
C GLU A 31 19.37 7.71 17.09
N TYR A 32 18.60 7.79 18.17
CA TYR A 32 18.91 7.14 19.46
C TYR A 32 18.65 5.64 19.51
N CYS A 33 17.80 5.10 18.64
CA CYS A 33 17.51 3.67 18.59
C CYS A 33 17.32 3.18 17.15
N ARG A 34 17.30 1.86 16.98
CA ARG A 34 17.10 1.15 15.70
C ARG A 34 15.76 0.42 15.69
N ASP A 35 14.79 1.00 16.39
CA ASP A 35 13.47 0.44 16.58
C ASP A 35 12.42 1.56 16.58
N LYS A 36 11.16 1.16 16.59
CA LYS A 36 10.01 2.07 16.66
C LYS A 36 9.93 2.69 18.04
N ASP A 37 9.62 3.98 18.10
CA ASP A 37 9.26 4.70 19.30
C ASP A 37 7.89 5.37 19.09
N ALA A 38 6.88 4.86 19.79
CA ALA A 38 5.54 5.43 19.74
C ALA A 38 5.40 6.72 20.58
N ALA A 39 6.24 6.89 21.61
CA ALA A 39 6.19 8.06 22.48
C ALA A 39 6.66 9.31 21.75
N ILE A 40 7.70 9.22 20.93
CA ILE A 40 8.14 10.37 20.11
C ILE A 40 7.07 10.77 19.07
N ALA A 41 6.43 9.79 18.44
CA ALA A 41 5.34 10.06 17.49
C ALA A 41 4.14 10.73 18.18
N ALA A 42 3.76 10.26 19.38
CA ALA A 42 2.71 10.86 20.17
C ALA A 42 3.04 12.30 20.59
N LEU A 43 4.31 12.57 20.95
CA LEU A 43 4.77 13.91 21.29
C LEU A 43 4.68 14.86 20.10
N TRP A 44 5.20 14.46 18.92
CA TRP A 44 5.13 15.26 17.69
C TRP A 44 3.70 15.58 17.27
N VAL A 45 2.79 14.60 17.30
CA VAL A 45 1.37 14.83 16.97
C VAL A 45 0.70 15.73 17.99
N SER A 46 1.08 15.64 19.28
CA SER A 46 0.55 16.52 20.33
C SER A 46 1.01 17.96 20.17
N GLU A 47 2.27 18.17 19.80
CA GLU A 47 2.82 19.49 19.50
C GLU A 47 2.12 20.12 18.29
N LEU A 48 2.01 19.38 17.18
CA LEU A 48 1.28 19.83 16.00
C LEU A 48 -0.19 20.16 16.32
N ALA A 49 -0.85 19.34 17.15
CA ALA A 49 -2.22 19.60 17.58
C ALA A 49 -2.34 20.88 18.43
N ALA A 50 -1.36 21.17 19.28
CA ALA A 50 -1.33 22.39 20.09
C ALA A 50 -1.11 23.64 19.22
N GLU A 51 -0.19 23.57 18.26
CA GLU A 51 0.07 24.63 17.27
C GLU A 51 -1.18 24.93 16.44
N LEU A 52 -1.75 23.92 15.79
CA LEU A 52 -2.97 24.07 14.99
C LEU A 52 -4.15 24.61 15.81
N LYS A 53 -4.29 24.17 17.06
CA LYS A 53 -5.33 24.69 17.95
C LYS A 53 -5.15 26.19 18.22
N SER A 54 -3.92 26.68 18.32
CA SER A 54 -3.64 28.11 18.49
C SER A 54 -4.06 28.94 17.25
N GLU A 55 -4.10 28.31 16.08
CA GLU A 55 -4.59 28.87 14.81
C GLU A 55 -6.10 28.66 14.60
N GLY A 56 -6.81 28.01 15.54
CA GLY A 56 -8.22 27.65 15.38
C GLY A 56 -8.46 26.50 14.38
N LYS A 57 -7.43 25.72 14.05
CA LYS A 57 -7.48 24.57 13.15
C LYS A 57 -7.45 23.23 13.91
N THR A 58 -7.87 22.17 13.23
CA THR A 58 -7.75 20.78 13.69
C THR A 58 -6.72 20.01 12.86
N LEU A 59 -6.28 18.85 13.34
CA LEU A 59 -5.45 17.92 12.56
C LEU A 59 -6.12 17.51 11.24
N LEU A 60 -7.45 17.40 11.22
CA LEU A 60 -8.20 17.10 10.00
C LEU A 60 -8.17 18.27 9.01
N ASN A 61 -8.18 19.51 9.49
CA ASN A 61 -7.99 20.67 8.60
C ASN A 61 -6.59 20.64 7.98
N ARG A 62 -5.55 20.36 8.78
CA ARG A 62 -4.18 20.24 8.26
C ARG A 62 -4.03 19.09 7.27
N LEU A 63 -4.69 17.96 7.52
CA LEU A 63 -4.69 16.84 6.59
C LEU A 63 -5.38 17.20 5.26
N ASP A 64 -6.47 17.97 5.30
CA ASP A 64 -7.17 18.44 4.11
C ASP A 64 -6.31 19.42 3.30
N GLU A 65 -5.59 20.31 3.97
CA GLU A 65 -4.58 21.18 3.34
C GLU A 65 -3.50 20.36 2.63
N LEU A 66 -2.96 19.32 3.28
CA LEU A 66 -1.97 18.43 2.66
C LEU A 66 -2.52 17.68 1.44
N TYR A 67 -3.78 17.24 1.49
CA TYR A 67 -4.42 16.62 0.33
C TYR A 67 -4.61 17.59 -0.83
N ILE A 68 -4.88 18.86 -0.56
CA ILE A 68 -4.96 19.89 -1.59
C ILE A 68 -3.56 20.16 -2.19
N GLU A 69 -2.52 20.20 -1.36
CA GLU A 69 -1.16 20.53 -1.78
C GLU A 69 -0.47 19.38 -2.55
N HIS A 70 -0.70 18.14 -2.14
CA HIS A 70 0.06 16.97 -2.63
C HIS A 70 -0.80 15.91 -3.32
N GLY A 71 -2.12 16.11 -3.37
CA GLY A 71 -3.08 15.12 -3.85
C GLY A 71 -3.66 14.28 -2.73
N TYR A 72 -4.82 13.70 -2.98
CA TYR A 72 -5.51 12.83 -2.04
C TYR A 72 -4.89 11.44 -2.05
N HIS A 73 -4.56 10.94 -0.86
CA HIS A 73 -4.06 9.58 -0.65
C HIS A 73 -5.04 8.79 0.22
N LEU A 74 -5.38 7.58 -0.23
CA LEU A 74 -6.18 6.62 0.53
C LEU A 74 -5.48 5.28 0.51
N GLU A 75 -5.09 4.79 1.68
CA GLU A 75 -4.44 3.50 1.83
C GLU A 75 -5.20 2.57 2.77
N GLY A 76 -4.90 1.30 2.69
CA GLY A 76 -5.43 0.31 3.61
C GLY A 76 -5.00 -1.10 3.26
N GLN A 77 -5.53 -2.04 4.03
CA GLN A 77 -5.16 -3.45 3.93
C GLN A 77 -6.41 -4.33 4.05
N VAL A 78 -6.55 -5.29 3.14
CA VAL A 78 -7.49 -6.42 3.27
C VAL A 78 -6.74 -7.74 3.20
N SER A 79 -7.26 -8.78 3.84
CA SER A 79 -6.56 -10.06 3.92
C SER A 79 -7.52 -11.22 3.85
N LYS A 80 -7.09 -12.31 3.19
CA LYS A 80 -7.78 -13.59 3.19
C LYS A 80 -7.04 -14.56 4.10
N THR A 81 -7.73 -15.07 5.11
CA THR A 81 -7.24 -16.18 5.94
C THR A 81 -7.68 -17.49 5.32
N CYS A 82 -6.73 -18.34 4.96
CA CYS A 82 -6.96 -19.68 4.41
C CYS A 82 -6.85 -20.69 5.57
N LYS A 83 -7.99 -21.22 6.03
CA LYS A 83 -8.03 -22.10 7.22
C LYS A 83 -7.70 -23.56 6.87
N GLY A 84 -7.27 -24.31 7.88
CA GLY A 84 -7.06 -25.76 7.79
C GLY A 84 -5.69 -26.16 7.24
N SER A 85 -5.49 -27.46 7.08
CA SER A 85 -4.22 -28.06 6.64
C SER A 85 -3.82 -27.66 5.21
N SER A 86 -4.79 -27.29 4.36
CA SER A 86 -4.57 -26.84 2.98
C SER A 86 -4.31 -25.33 2.84
N GLY A 87 -4.39 -24.55 3.92
CA GLY A 87 -4.36 -23.09 3.84
C GLY A 87 -3.08 -22.52 3.19
N ASN A 88 -1.93 -23.11 3.50
CA ASN A 88 -0.66 -22.71 2.87
C ASN A 88 -0.62 -23.02 1.37
N GLU A 89 -1.26 -24.10 0.93
CA GLU A 89 -1.28 -24.46 -0.49
C GLU A 89 -2.20 -23.52 -1.28
N GLN A 90 -3.36 -23.18 -0.73
CA GLN A 90 -4.25 -22.15 -1.27
C GLN A 90 -3.52 -20.80 -1.45
N ILE A 91 -2.69 -20.41 -0.48
CA ILE A 91 -1.91 -19.17 -0.57
C ILE A 91 -0.86 -19.24 -1.68
N LYS A 92 -0.14 -20.36 -1.81
CA LYS A 92 0.82 -20.54 -2.92
C LYS A 92 0.12 -20.50 -4.27
N GLN A 93 -1.05 -21.12 -4.37
CA GLN A 93 -1.89 -21.10 -5.56
C GLN A 93 -2.36 -19.69 -5.91
N LEU A 94 -2.82 -18.90 -4.94
CA LEU A 94 -3.18 -17.50 -5.17
C LEU A 94 -1.97 -16.69 -5.66
N MET A 95 -0.81 -16.84 -5.00
CA MET A 95 0.42 -16.17 -5.44
C MET A 95 0.83 -16.59 -6.86
N LYS A 96 0.65 -17.87 -7.21
CA LYS A 96 0.89 -18.38 -8.56
C LYS A 96 -0.08 -17.78 -9.56
N ALA A 97 -1.38 -17.71 -9.22
CA ALA A 97 -2.40 -17.13 -10.07
C ALA A 97 -2.14 -15.63 -10.32
N PHE A 98 -1.86 -14.85 -9.27
CA PHE A 98 -1.46 -13.44 -9.43
C PHE A 98 -0.20 -13.28 -10.27
N ARG A 99 0.76 -14.21 -10.20
CA ARG A 99 1.96 -14.14 -11.06
C ARG A 99 1.66 -14.49 -12.50
N GLN A 100 0.98 -15.59 -12.76
CA GLN A 100 0.92 -16.21 -14.09
C GLN A 100 -0.29 -15.73 -14.89
N THR A 101 -1.42 -15.55 -14.22
CA THR A 101 -2.71 -15.16 -14.82
C THR A 101 -3.34 -14.05 -13.98
N PRO A 102 -2.67 -12.89 -13.83
CA PRO A 102 -3.22 -11.79 -13.05
C PRO A 102 -4.55 -11.29 -13.64
N PRO A 103 -5.45 -10.77 -12.79
CA PRO A 103 -6.65 -10.08 -13.25
C PRO A 103 -6.26 -8.87 -14.10
N GLN A 104 -6.92 -8.70 -15.26
CA GLN A 104 -6.75 -7.47 -16.05
C GLN A 104 -7.49 -6.29 -15.43
N LYS A 105 -8.60 -6.57 -14.75
CA LYS A 105 -9.47 -5.57 -14.09
C LYS A 105 -10.02 -6.10 -12.78
N MET A 106 -10.22 -5.20 -11.82
CA MET A 106 -10.97 -5.45 -10.58
C MET A 106 -11.83 -4.22 -10.28
N GLY A 107 -13.15 -4.39 -10.32
CA GLY A 107 -14.09 -3.27 -10.30
C GLY A 107 -13.81 -2.30 -11.46
N ASN A 108 -13.64 -1.02 -11.14
CA ASN A 108 -13.32 0.03 -12.13
C ASN A 108 -11.81 0.23 -12.34
N LEU A 109 -10.95 -0.60 -11.74
CA LEU A 109 -9.51 -0.50 -11.89
C LEU A 109 -9.03 -1.43 -13.00
N THR A 110 -8.19 -0.91 -13.89
CA THR A 110 -7.48 -1.70 -14.91
C THR A 110 -6.01 -1.77 -14.55
N PHE A 111 -5.48 -2.97 -14.40
CA PHE A 111 -4.06 -3.20 -14.10
C PHE A 111 -3.21 -3.03 -15.35
N THR A 112 -2.13 -2.28 -15.23
CA THR A 112 -1.25 -1.90 -16.36
C THR A 112 0.16 -2.43 -16.20
N LEU A 113 0.60 -2.69 -14.96
CA LEU A 113 1.96 -3.11 -14.68
C LEU A 113 2.00 -3.97 -13.42
N VAL A 114 2.94 -4.91 -13.36
CA VAL A 114 3.27 -5.66 -12.15
C VAL A 114 4.77 -5.77 -11.99
N ARG A 115 5.24 -5.44 -10.79
CA ARG A 115 6.62 -5.63 -10.33
C ARG A 115 6.67 -6.85 -9.43
N ASP A 116 7.41 -7.88 -9.82
CA ASP A 116 7.61 -9.11 -9.06
C ASP A 116 8.95 -9.08 -8.34
N TYR A 117 8.92 -8.88 -7.03
CA TYR A 117 10.12 -8.83 -6.20
C TYR A 117 10.76 -10.22 -5.99
N GLN A 118 10.07 -11.31 -6.33
CA GLN A 118 10.64 -12.65 -6.20
C GLN A 118 11.52 -12.97 -7.42
N ASN A 119 10.98 -12.67 -8.61
CA ASN A 119 11.65 -12.88 -9.90
C ASN A 119 12.53 -11.70 -10.31
N LEU A 120 12.44 -10.57 -9.61
CA LEU A 120 13.17 -9.33 -9.87
C LEU A 120 12.92 -8.76 -11.28
N GLU A 121 11.65 -8.76 -11.68
CA GLU A 121 11.20 -8.33 -13.00
C GLU A 121 9.99 -7.39 -12.93
N ILE A 122 9.83 -6.57 -13.95
CA ILE A 122 8.65 -5.75 -14.20
C ILE A 122 8.00 -6.26 -15.49
N ARG A 123 6.67 -6.35 -15.48
CA ARG A 123 5.87 -6.84 -16.59
C ARG A 123 4.74 -5.87 -16.87
N ALA A 124 4.54 -5.54 -18.14
CA ALA A 124 3.35 -4.83 -18.59
C ALA A 124 2.14 -5.77 -18.59
N LEU A 125 0.96 -5.24 -18.28
CA LEU A 125 -0.31 -5.95 -18.36
C LEU A 125 -1.18 -5.31 -19.45
N PRO A 126 -1.92 -6.11 -20.23
CA PRO A 126 -2.27 -7.52 -19.98
C PRO A 126 -1.30 -8.60 -20.49
N GLU A 127 -0.25 -8.23 -21.22
CA GLU A 127 0.65 -9.20 -21.89
C GLU A 127 1.40 -10.10 -20.90
N ASN A 128 1.66 -9.59 -19.69
CA ASN A 128 2.32 -10.28 -18.59
C ASN A 128 3.70 -10.86 -18.95
N SER A 129 4.40 -10.22 -19.88
CA SER A 129 5.76 -10.55 -20.31
C SER A 129 6.77 -9.60 -19.67
N PRO A 130 7.99 -10.09 -19.32
CA PRO A 130 9.03 -9.23 -18.75
C PRO A 130 9.43 -8.11 -19.69
N SER A 131 9.35 -6.87 -19.20
CA SER A 131 9.80 -5.65 -19.89
C SER A 131 11.11 -5.13 -19.31
N GLU A 132 11.32 -5.26 -18.00
CA GLU A 132 12.49 -4.76 -17.29
C GLU A 132 12.89 -5.70 -16.14
N THR A 133 14.13 -5.59 -15.68
CA THR A 133 14.65 -6.35 -14.52
C THR A 133 15.35 -5.43 -13.54
N PHE A 134 15.43 -5.86 -12.29
CA PHE A 134 16.15 -5.17 -11.21
C PHE A 134 16.91 -6.18 -10.35
N SER A 135 17.67 -5.72 -9.35
CA SER A 135 18.56 -6.61 -8.56
C SER A 135 18.15 -6.76 -7.10
N LYS A 136 17.52 -5.74 -6.50
CA LYS A 136 17.06 -5.71 -5.10
C LYS A 136 15.89 -4.73 -4.95
N PRO A 137 15.10 -4.82 -3.88
CA PRO A 137 15.07 -5.90 -2.88
C PRO A 137 14.43 -7.18 -3.42
N GLN A 138 14.71 -8.35 -2.83
CA GLN A 138 14.09 -9.63 -3.19
C GLN A 138 13.09 -10.09 -2.13
N GLY A 139 11.92 -10.58 -2.54
CA GLY A 139 10.93 -11.13 -1.63
C GLY A 139 9.67 -11.63 -2.34
N ASN A 140 8.87 -12.46 -1.65
CA ASN A 140 7.61 -12.96 -2.20
C ASN A 140 6.53 -11.86 -2.12
N VAL A 141 6.66 -10.85 -2.98
CA VAL A 141 5.78 -9.68 -3.06
C VAL A 141 5.55 -9.36 -4.54
N LEU A 142 4.30 -9.06 -4.87
CA LEU A 142 3.93 -8.44 -6.13
C LEU A 142 3.44 -7.03 -5.85
N MET A 143 3.86 -6.06 -6.65
CA MET A 143 3.28 -4.72 -6.65
C MET A 143 2.67 -4.45 -8.01
N PHE A 144 1.35 -4.35 -8.05
CA PHE A 144 0.60 -4.00 -9.24
C PHE A 144 0.33 -2.50 -9.28
N GLU A 145 0.26 -1.95 -10.48
CA GLU A 145 -0.19 -0.58 -10.75
C GLU A 145 -1.48 -0.66 -11.58
N ALA A 146 -2.47 0.16 -11.21
CA ALA A 146 -3.78 0.19 -11.84
C ALA A 146 -4.29 1.61 -12.01
N GLN A 147 -5.08 1.82 -13.06
CA GLN A 147 -5.75 3.08 -13.35
C GLN A 147 -7.27 2.93 -13.21
N GLY A 148 -7.92 3.92 -12.60
CA GLY A 148 -9.37 4.03 -12.54
C GLY A 148 -9.97 4.39 -13.91
N ALA A 149 -10.98 3.63 -14.34
CA ALA A 149 -11.68 3.89 -15.59
C ALA A 149 -12.38 5.26 -15.54
N GLY A 150 -12.00 6.16 -16.45
CA GLY A 150 -12.58 7.51 -16.52
C GLY A 150 -12.29 8.40 -15.30
N SER A 151 -11.30 8.04 -14.47
CA SER A 151 -10.94 8.73 -13.24
C SER A 151 -9.42 8.96 -13.18
N PRO A 152 -8.96 10.10 -12.64
CA PRO A 152 -7.53 10.34 -12.40
C PRO A 152 -6.95 9.45 -11.28
N LEU A 153 -7.78 8.62 -10.62
CA LEU A 153 -7.35 7.73 -9.55
C LEU A 153 -6.35 6.67 -10.07
N THR A 154 -5.15 6.67 -9.52
CA THR A 154 -4.19 5.57 -9.64
C THR A 154 -4.24 4.72 -8.38
N VAL A 155 -3.99 3.42 -8.50
CA VAL A 155 -3.95 2.49 -7.37
C VAL A 155 -2.75 1.57 -7.51
N GLN A 156 -1.95 1.48 -6.45
CA GLN A 156 -0.97 0.41 -6.31
C GLN A 156 -1.52 -0.69 -5.41
N LEU A 157 -1.33 -1.96 -5.79
CA LEU A 157 -1.74 -3.13 -5.01
C LEU A 157 -0.53 -4.00 -4.68
N GLY A 158 -0.15 -4.03 -3.41
CA GLY A 158 0.84 -4.94 -2.86
C GLY A 158 0.21 -6.26 -2.45
N VAL A 159 0.62 -7.37 -3.06
CA VAL A 159 0.18 -8.73 -2.71
C VAL A 159 1.32 -9.49 -2.05
N ARG A 160 1.09 -9.96 -0.83
CA ARG A 160 2.12 -10.67 -0.04
C ARG A 160 1.52 -11.73 0.88
N PRO A 161 2.04 -12.96 0.90
CA PRO A 161 1.69 -13.94 1.91
C PRO A 161 2.31 -13.57 3.26
N SER A 162 1.57 -13.82 4.34
CA SER A 162 2.10 -13.74 5.70
C SER A 162 3.13 -14.84 5.93
N GLY A 163 4.22 -14.50 6.61
CA GLY A 163 5.28 -15.47 6.94
C GLY A 163 4.97 -16.32 8.17
N THR A 164 4.03 -15.89 9.01
CA THR A 164 3.75 -16.50 10.32
C THR A 164 2.32 -17.00 10.46
N GLU A 165 1.41 -16.55 9.59
CA GLU A 165 -0.01 -16.93 9.62
C GLU A 165 -0.43 -17.46 8.25
N PRO A 166 -1.41 -18.37 8.16
CA PRO A 166 -1.97 -18.83 6.89
C PRO A 166 -2.92 -17.76 6.31
N LYS A 167 -2.35 -16.60 5.96
CA LYS A 167 -3.05 -15.41 5.48
C LYS A 167 -2.29 -14.78 4.33
N ILE A 168 -2.99 -14.35 3.30
CA ILE A 168 -2.46 -13.48 2.25
C ILE A 168 -2.99 -12.06 2.47
N LYS A 169 -2.10 -11.07 2.37
CA LYS A 169 -2.38 -9.65 2.60
C LYS A 169 -2.33 -8.89 1.28
N PHE A 170 -3.25 -7.93 1.17
CA PHE A 170 -3.44 -7.05 0.03
C PHE A 170 -3.42 -5.62 0.56
N TYR A 171 -2.35 -4.90 0.25
CA TYR A 171 -2.17 -3.51 0.58
C TYR A 171 -2.55 -2.68 -0.63
N TYR A 172 -3.38 -1.67 -0.47
CA TYR A 172 -3.73 -0.77 -1.56
C TYR A 172 -3.34 0.66 -1.21
N PHE A 173 -2.83 1.37 -2.20
CA PHE A 173 -2.44 2.78 -2.11
C PHE A 173 -3.08 3.50 -3.28
N ALA A 174 -4.15 4.24 -3.01
CA ALA A 174 -4.89 5.00 -3.99
C ALA A 174 -4.45 6.46 -3.94
N GLN A 175 -4.21 7.05 -5.12
CA GLN A 175 -3.85 8.45 -5.24
C GLN A 175 -4.74 9.11 -6.29
N ALA A 176 -5.26 10.29 -5.95
CA ALA A 176 -5.98 11.15 -6.88
C ALA A 176 -5.48 12.59 -6.75
N GLU A 177 -5.27 13.26 -7.88
CA GLU A 177 -4.99 14.68 -7.88
C GLU A 177 -6.18 15.49 -7.33
N VAL A 178 -5.88 16.57 -6.62
CA VAL A 178 -6.88 17.55 -6.15
C VAL A 178 -6.63 18.85 -6.92
N THR A 179 -7.24 18.95 -8.11
CA THR A 179 -7.04 20.09 -9.02
C THR A 179 -7.85 21.33 -8.63
N ASP A 180 -8.92 21.13 -7.84
CA ASP A 180 -9.73 22.19 -7.27
C ASP A 180 -9.96 21.90 -5.77
N PRO A 181 -9.47 22.75 -4.86
CA PRO A 181 -9.69 22.59 -3.42
C PRO A 181 -11.17 22.43 -3.05
N ALA A 182 -12.09 23.07 -3.77
CA ALA A 182 -13.52 22.97 -3.51
C ALA A 182 -14.09 21.56 -3.78
N ARG A 183 -13.38 20.75 -4.57
CA ARG A 183 -13.78 19.38 -4.92
C ARG A 183 -13.14 18.30 -4.06
N LEU A 184 -12.33 18.66 -3.05
CA LEU A 184 -11.67 17.68 -2.17
C LEU A 184 -12.65 16.63 -1.60
N ALA A 185 -13.84 17.07 -1.16
CA ALA A 185 -14.86 16.16 -0.63
C ALA A 185 -15.37 15.16 -1.67
N GLU A 186 -15.53 15.60 -2.92
CA GLU A 186 -15.91 14.74 -4.04
C GLU A 186 -14.79 13.76 -4.40
N THR A 187 -13.53 14.23 -4.46
CA THR A 187 -12.35 13.39 -4.70
C THR A 187 -12.25 12.28 -3.65
N LYS A 188 -12.40 12.62 -2.36
CA LYS A 188 -12.42 11.65 -1.25
C LYS A 188 -13.50 10.60 -1.44
N SER A 189 -14.73 11.03 -1.72
CA SER A 189 -15.89 10.14 -1.89
C SER A 189 -15.73 9.21 -3.11
N GLY A 190 -15.29 9.75 -4.24
CA GLY A 190 -15.07 8.99 -5.48
C GLY A 190 -13.96 7.96 -5.35
N ALA A 191 -12.85 8.32 -4.71
CA ALA A 191 -11.77 7.40 -4.40
C ALA A 191 -12.22 6.28 -3.46
N LEU A 192 -12.93 6.61 -2.38
CA LEU A 192 -13.48 5.63 -1.44
C LEU A 192 -14.43 4.64 -2.14
N SER A 193 -15.38 5.14 -2.93
CA SER A 193 -16.32 4.31 -3.70
C SER A 193 -15.60 3.36 -4.66
N THR A 194 -14.56 3.85 -5.35
CA THR A 194 -13.75 3.02 -6.25
C THR A 194 -13.01 1.92 -5.49
N ILE A 195 -12.44 2.25 -4.33
CA ILE A 195 -11.72 1.28 -3.49
C ILE A 195 -12.66 0.25 -2.85
N GLU A 196 -13.88 0.62 -2.46
CA GLU A 196 -14.87 -0.37 -2.01
C GLU A 196 -15.23 -1.37 -3.11
N GLY A 197 -15.49 -0.88 -4.34
CA GLY A 197 -15.76 -1.74 -5.48
C GLY A 197 -14.57 -2.65 -5.83
N PHE A 198 -13.34 -2.12 -5.74
CA PHE A 198 -12.12 -2.90 -5.91
C PHE A 198 -11.99 -4.00 -4.85
N LYS A 199 -12.19 -3.69 -3.56
CA LYS A 199 -12.08 -4.69 -2.48
C LYS A 199 -13.07 -5.84 -2.65
N GLN A 200 -14.31 -5.54 -3.06
CA GLN A 200 -15.28 -6.58 -3.35
C GLN A 200 -14.84 -7.47 -4.52
N ALA A 201 -14.48 -6.87 -5.65
CA ALA A 201 -14.01 -7.61 -6.83
C ALA A 201 -12.74 -8.43 -6.56
N LEU A 202 -11.86 -7.94 -5.70
CA LEU A 202 -10.67 -8.67 -5.24
C LEU A 202 -11.06 -9.94 -4.48
N MET A 203 -12.00 -9.85 -3.54
CA MET A 203 -12.45 -11.02 -2.77
C MET A 203 -13.18 -12.03 -3.65
N ASP A 204 -14.02 -11.55 -4.57
CA ASP A 204 -14.72 -12.42 -5.52
C ASP A 204 -13.73 -13.19 -6.43
N TRP A 205 -12.69 -12.50 -6.93
CA TRP A 205 -11.65 -13.13 -7.74
C TRP A 205 -10.84 -14.17 -6.95
N ILE A 206 -10.52 -13.88 -5.69
CA ILE A 206 -9.83 -14.81 -4.79
C ILE A 206 -10.66 -16.08 -4.62
N ASP A 207 -11.94 -15.94 -4.32
CA ASP A 207 -12.83 -17.07 -4.07
C ASP A 207 -13.00 -17.92 -5.34
N GLN A 208 -13.23 -17.29 -6.49
CA GLN A 208 -13.30 -17.99 -7.78
C GLN A 208 -12.00 -18.75 -8.12
N THR A 209 -10.84 -18.15 -7.84
CA THR A 209 -9.53 -18.77 -8.10
C THR A 209 -9.31 -20.01 -7.24
N LEU A 210 -9.78 -19.98 -5.98
CA LEU A 210 -9.67 -21.12 -5.06
C LEU A 210 -10.70 -22.23 -5.35
N GLU A 211 -11.85 -21.92 -5.94
CA GLU A 211 -12.87 -22.91 -6.32
C GLU A 211 -12.53 -23.66 -7.62
N THR A 212 -11.83 -23.01 -8.54
CA THR A 212 -11.56 -23.55 -9.89
C THR A 212 -10.30 -24.42 -9.97
N SER A 213 -9.68 -24.71 -8.84
CA SER A 213 -8.39 -25.38 -8.77
C SER A 213 -8.37 -26.61 -7.87
#